data_AF-A0A968CD57-F1
#
_entry.id   AF-A0A968CD57-F1
#
_cell.length_a   1.000
_cell.length_b   1.000
_cell.length_c   1.000
_cell.angle_alpha   90.00
_cell.angle_beta   90.00
_cell.angle_gamma   90.00
#
_symmetry.space_group_name_H-M   'P 1'
#
loop_
_entity.id
_entity.type
_entity.pdbx_description
1 polymer ?
#
loop_
_entity_poly.entity_id
_entity_poly.type
_entity_poly.pdbx_seq_one_letter_code
_entity_poly.pdbx_strand_id
1 'polypeptide(L)' 'DVELIEVDDVAVVQEEHGVAAGVRGCHTSMVGEYVVEGHVPADLIQRFLEEEPDLMGISVPGMVVGPP' A
#
# COMPACT_ATOMS: atom_id res chain seq x y z
N ASP A 1 -1.45 13.84 -7.37
CA ASP A 1 -2.68 14.12 -6.60
C ASP A 1 -3.05 12.87 -5.82
N VAL A 2 -3.77 13.02 -4.71
CA VAL A 2 -4.26 11.89 -3.90
C VAL A 2 -5.77 11.92 -3.90
N GLU A 3 -6.39 10.79 -4.25
CA GLU A 3 -7.83 10.59 -4.14
C GLU A 3 -8.10 9.62 -3.00
N LEU A 4 -9.08 9.95 -2.16
CA LEU A 4 -9.45 9.14 -1.00
C LEU A 4 -10.80 8.49 -1.30
N ILE A 5 -10.80 7.16 -1.32
CA ILE A 5 -12.00 6.35 -1.58
C ILE A 5 -12.33 5.62 -0.29
N GLU A 6 -13.46 5.96 0.31
CA GLU A 6 -13.98 5.26 1.47
C GLU A 6 -14.71 3.99 1.01
N VAL A 7 -14.40 2.86 1.65
CA VAL A 7 -14.98 1.56 1.34
C VAL A 7 -15.50 0.91 2.61
N ASP A 8 -16.58 0.12 2.49
CA ASP A 8 -17.19 -0.58 3.63
C ASP A 8 -16.26 -1.64 4.23
N ASP A 9 -15.50 -2.33 3.36
CA ASP A 9 -14.56 -3.37 3.77
C ASP A 9 -13.27 -3.28 2.94
N VAL A 10 -12.20 -2.76 3.57
CA VAL A 10 -10.88 -2.64 2.94
C VAL A 10 -10.23 -4.01 2.68
N ALA A 11 -10.61 -5.05 3.44
CA ALA A 11 -10.02 -6.38 3.27
C ALA A 11 -10.45 -7.03 1.95
N VAL A 12 -11.65 -6.72 1.47
CA VAL A 12 -12.14 -7.15 0.14
C VAL A 12 -11.31 -6.50 -0.94
N VAL A 13 -11.12 -5.17 -0.87
CA VAL A 13 -10.30 -4.41 -1.83
C VAL A 13 -8.85 -4.93 -1.84
N GLN A 14 -8.27 -5.14 -0.66
CA GLN A 14 -6.94 -5.74 -0.51
C GLN A 14 -6.84 -7.12 -1.18
N GLU A 15 -7.85 -7.97 -1.01
CA GLU A 15 -7.88 -9.29 -1.64
C GLU A 15 -7.98 -9.21 -3.16
N GLU A 16 -8.85 -8.35 -3.69
CA GLU A 16 -9.03 -8.13 -5.13
C GLU A 16 -7.74 -7.62 -5.80
N HIS A 17 -6.92 -6.87 -5.06
CA HIS A 17 -5.60 -6.39 -5.49
C HIS A 17 -4.43 -7.31 -5.13
N GLY A 18 -4.71 -8.54 -4.66
CA GLY A 18 -3.67 -9.55 -4.41
C GLY A 18 -2.83 -9.32 -3.15
N VAL A 19 -3.28 -8.46 -2.23
CA VAL A 19 -2.61 -8.24 -0.95
C VAL A 19 -2.84 -9.43 -0.02
N ALA A 20 -1.75 -10.15 0.24
CA ALA A 20 -1.77 -11.31 1.13
C ALA A 20 -2.14 -10.92 2.56
N ALA A 21 -2.96 -11.74 3.22
CA ALA A 21 -3.49 -11.44 4.55
C ALA A 21 -2.42 -11.12 5.61
N GLY A 22 -1.22 -11.70 5.50
CA GLY A 22 -0.13 -11.47 6.45
C GLY A 22 0.56 -10.10 6.33
N VAL A 23 0.25 -9.32 5.28
CA VAL A 23 0.86 -7.99 5.04
C VAL A 23 -0.16 -6.86 4.99
N ARG A 24 -1.45 -7.15 5.24
CA ARG A 24 -2.53 -6.15 5.24
C ARG A 24 -2.40 -5.16 6.39
N GLY A 25 -2.72 -3.90 6.11
CA GLY A 25 -2.86 -2.81 7.05
C GLY A 25 -4.29 -2.29 7.13
N CYS A 26 -4.47 -1.11 7.73
CA CYS A 26 -5.78 -0.45 7.83
C CYS A 26 -6.21 0.27 6.54
N HIS A 27 -5.28 0.49 5.61
CA HIS A 27 -5.52 1.15 4.33
C HIS A 27 -4.55 0.60 3.29
N THR A 28 -4.95 0.72 2.03
CA THR A 28 -4.18 0.35 0.84
C THR A 28 -4.18 1.52 -0.12
N SER A 29 -3.02 1.81 -0.69
CA SER A 29 -2.87 2.82 -1.73
C SER A 29 -2.47 2.16 -3.04
N MET A 30 -2.99 2.65 -4.15
CA MET A 30 -2.61 2.22 -5.49
C MET A 30 -1.84 3.35 -6.17
N VAL A 31 -0.64 3.05 -6.67
CA VAL A 31 0.20 4.03 -7.37
C VAL A 31 0.67 3.41 -8.68
N GLY A 32 0.06 3.85 -9.80
CA GLY A 32 0.26 3.19 -11.08
C GLY A 32 -0.25 1.75 -11.03
N GLU A 33 0.63 0.80 -11.36
CA GLU A 33 0.36 -0.65 -11.26
C GLU A 33 0.71 -1.25 -9.88
N TYR A 34 1.29 -0.46 -8.98
CA TYR A 34 1.82 -0.94 -7.71
C TYR A 34 0.85 -0.75 -6.54
N VAL A 35 0.89 -1.71 -5.63
CA VAL A 35 0.22 -1.64 -4.34
C VAL A 35 1.17 -1.10 -3.27
N VAL A 36 0.72 -0.14 -2.48
CA VAL A 36 1.44 0.42 -1.33
C VAL A 36 0.60 0.19 -0.09
N GLU A 37 1.12 -0.64 0.82
CA GLU A 37 0.36 -1.15 1.97
C GLU A 37 0.93 -0.63 3.30
N GLY A 38 0.07 0.01 4.10
CA GLY A 38 0.46 0.59 5.38
C GLY A 38 1.20 1.92 5.28
N HIS A 39 1.81 2.34 6.40
CA HIS A 39 2.52 3.63 6.51
C HIS A 39 3.91 3.56 5.89
N VAL A 40 3.96 3.51 4.56
CA VAL A 40 5.23 3.55 3.81
C VAL A 40 5.68 5.01 3.64
N PRO A 41 6.92 5.36 4.06
CA PRO A 41 7.48 6.69 3.84
C PRO A 41 7.51 7.09 2.36
N ALA A 42 7.19 8.36 2.08
CA ALA A 42 7.04 8.86 0.71
C ALA A 42 8.35 8.82 -0.10
N ASP A 43 9.51 8.94 0.53
CA ASP A 43 10.82 8.79 -0.11
C ASP A 43 11.07 7.36 -0.58
N LEU A 44 10.60 6.36 0.17
CA LEU A 44 10.69 4.96 -0.23
C LEU A 44 9.72 4.63 -1.38
N ILE A 45 8.52 5.21 -1.37
CA ILE A 45 7.58 5.09 -2.50
C ILE A 45 8.22 5.68 -3.76
N GLN A 46 8.79 6.89 -3.69
CA GLN A 46 9.45 7.52 -4.83
C GLN A 46 10.60 6.67 -5.37
N ARG A 47 11.49 6.19 -4.50
CA ARG A 47 12.60 5.31 -4.91
C ARG A 47 12.08 4.03 -5.57
N PHE A 48 11.04 3.41 -5.01
CA PHE A 48 10.45 2.20 -5.56
C PHE A 48 9.88 2.44 -6.97
N LEU A 49 9.21 3.56 -7.19
CA LEU A 49 8.70 3.95 -8.51
C LEU A 49 9.82 4.28 -9.51
N GLU A 50 10.95 4.82 -9.05
CA GLU A 50 12.12 5.07 -9.90
C GLU A 50 12.85 3.79 -10.30
N GLU A 51 12.85 2.77 -9.43
CA GLU A 51 13.50 1.49 -9.67
C GLU A 51 12.67 0.55 -10.58
N GLU A 52 11.37 0.82 -10.74
CA GLU A 52 10.40 0.03 -11.52
C GLU A 52 10.60 -1.49 -11.37
N PRO A 53 10.65 -2.04 -10.15
CA PRO A 53 10.97 -3.45 -9.96
C PRO A 53 9.82 -4.35 -10.44
N ASP A 54 10.16 -5.58 -10.82
CA ASP A 54 9.21 -6.65 -11.16
C ASP A 54 8.56 -7.23 -9.88
N LEU A 55 7.77 -6.39 -9.23
CA LEU A 55 7.06 -6.66 -7.97
C LEU A 55 5.65 -6.05 -8.04
N MET A 56 4.71 -6.64 -7.32
CA MET A 56 3.35 -6.08 -7.24
C MET A 56 3.26 -4.82 -6.35
N GLY A 57 4.24 -4.58 -5.46
CA GLY A 57 4.15 -3.49 -4.49
C GLY A 57 5.07 -3.59 -3.29
N ILE A 58 4.87 -2.68 -2.34
CA ILE A 58 5.62 -2.58 -1.07
C ILE A 58 4.67 -2.48 0.12
N SER A 59 5.07 -3.06 1.25
CA SER A 59 4.26 -3.08 2.47
C SER A 59 5.11 -2.79 3.71
N VAL A 60 4.55 -2.01 4.62
CA VAL A 60 4.96 -1.93 6.02
C VAL A 60 3.85 -2.60 6.85
N PRO A 61 3.98 -3.91 7.16
CA PRO A 61 2.91 -4.68 7.77
C PRO A 61 2.68 -4.30 9.25
N GLY A 62 1.42 -4.37 9.68
CA GLY A 62 0.99 -4.10 11.05
C GLY A 62 0.66 -2.63 11.33
N MET A 63 0.70 -2.24 12.61
CA MET A 63 0.57 -0.85 13.03
C MET A 63 1.89 -0.36 13.61
N VAL A 64 2.56 0.53 12.89
CA VAL A 64 3.63 1.34 13.47
C VAL A 64 2.98 2.49 14.21
N VAL A 65 3.22 2.58 15.53
CA VAL A 65 2.77 3.73 16.32
C VAL A 65 3.74 4.88 16.03
N GLY A 66 3.30 5.83 15.21
CA GLY A 66 4.07 7.03 14.89
C GLY A 66 3.57 7.70 13.61
N PRO A 67 3.79 9.01 13.44
CA PRO A 67 3.56 9.66 12.15
C PRO A 67 4.54 9.10 11.09
N PRO A 68 4.18 9.16 9.80
CA PRO A 68 5.09 8.84 8.70
C PRO A 68 6.32 9.77 8.67
#